data_AF-A0A6I1W1H1-F1
#
_entry.id   AF-A0A6I1W1H1-F1
#
_cell.length_a   1.000
_cell.length_b   1.000
_cell.length_c   1.000
_cell.angle_alpha   90.00
_cell.angle_beta   90.00
_cell.angle_gamma   90.00
#
_symmetry.space_group_name_H-M   'P 1'
#
loop_
_entity.id
_entity.type
_entity.pdbx_description
1 polymer ?
#
loop_
_entity_poly.entity_id
_entity_poly.type
_entity_poly.pdbx_seq_one_letter_code
_entity_poly.pdbx_strand_id
1 'polypeptide(L)'
;TRQLQGAHVTTYDRLWSNLPFLRPLVTITDDSLADYGIDEHGGRLHDLLGTRCDPYVNKMLTGEDFHHHCHSNLTRAVLPHGLTEFDVHDVLNIFQCTGLNHDDMY
;
A
#
# COMPACT_ATOMS: atom_id res chain seq x y z
N THR A 1 8.52 -3.16 -5.66
CA THR A 1 9.07 -2.24 -4.63
C THR A 1 9.56 -2.96 -3.39
N ARG A 2 8.70 -3.73 -2.70
CA ARG A 2 9.05 -4.40 -1.44
C ARG A 2 10.36 -5.21 -1.46
N GLN A 3 10.60 -5.94 -2.55
CA GLN A 3 11.85 -6.69 -2.73
C GLN A 3 13.12 -5.82 -2.75
N LEU A 4 13.02 -4.56 -3.18
CA LEU A 4 14.18 -3.68 -3.36
C LEU A 4 14.34 -2.67 -2.22
N GLN A 5 13.24 -2.16 -1.66
CA GLN A 5 13.26 -1.11 -0.61
C GLN A 5 12.86 -1.62 0.78
N GLY A 6 12.26 -2.81 0.87
CA GLY A 6 11.72 -3.36 2.11
C GLY A 6 10.22 -3.15 2.28
N ALA A 7 9.72 -3.54 3.45
CA ALA A 7 8.30 -3.53 3.82
C ALA A 7 7.70 -2.10 3.92
N HIS A 8 8.54 -1.11 4.20
CA HIS A 8 8.16 0.29 4.41
C HIS A 8 9.18 1.18 3.69
N VAL A 9 8.74 2.33 3.22
CA VAL A 9 9.57 3.26 2.44
C VAL A 9 9.62 4.65 3.06
N THR A 10 10.76 5.32 2.94
CA THR A 10 10.97 6.69 3.41
C THR A 10 11.85 7.47 2.43
N THR A 11 12.41 8.60 2.85
CA THR A 11 13.29 9.47 2.07
C THR A 11 14.35 8.68 1.30
N TYR A 12 14.47 8.99 0.01
CA TYR A 12 15.34 8.37 -1.01
C TYR A 12 14.96 6.97 -1.51
N ASP A 13 13.96 6.32 -0.92
CA ASP A 13 13.38 5.13 -1.49
C ASP A 13 12.62 5.44 -2.78
N ARG A 14 12.43 4.40 -3.58
CA ARG A 14 11.80 4.47 -4.90
C ARG A 14 10.63 3.52 -5.02
N LEU A 15 9.55 3.98 -5.63
CA LEU A 15 8.46 3.12 -6.08
C LEU A 15 8.77 2.63 -7.50
N TRP A 16 8.73 1.33 -7.69
CA TRP A 16 9.14 0.66 -8.93
C TRP A 16 7.92 0.18 -9.71
N SER A 17 7.97 0.28 -11.04
CA SER A 17 6.95 -0.27 -11.92
C SER A 17 6.94 -1.81 -11.92
N ASN A 18 5.88 -2.40 -12.48
CA ASN A 18 5.75 -3.84 -12.70
C ASN A 18 6.65 -4.35 -13.87
N LEU A 19 6.73 -5.68 -13.98
CA LEU A 19 7.36 -6.36 -15.12
C LEU A 19 6.50 -6.20 -16.39
N PRO A 20 7.12 -6.16 -17.59
CA PRO A 20 8.55 -6.26 -17.87
C PRO A 20 9.32 -4.94 -17.75
N PHE A 21 8.67 -3.86 -17.31
CA PHE A 21 9.23 -2.50 -17.39
C PHE A 21 10.28 -2.17 -16.32
N LEU A 22 10.10 -2.70 -15.10
CA LEU A 22 10.96 -2.55 -13.92
C LEU A 22 11.86 -1.29 -13.92
N ARG A 23 11.25 -0.12 -13.75
CA ARG A 23 11.95 1.17 -13.64
C ARG A 23 11.42 1.97 -12.46
N PRO A 24 12.21 2.89 -11.89
CA PRO A 24 11.70 3.78 -10.85
C PRO A 24 10.64 4.72 -11.45
N LEU A 25 9.48 4.78 -10.81
CA LEU A 25 8.39 5.70 -11.15
C LEU A 25 8.44 6.97 -10.31
N VAL A 26 8.75 6.82 -9.03
CA VAL A 26 8.79 7.90 -8.04
C VAL A 26 9.99 7.69 -7.13
N THR A 27 10.64 8.78 -6.71
CA THR A 27 11.62 8.81 -5.62
C THR A 27 11.06 9.70 -4.52
N ILE A 28 11.06 9.23 -3.27
CA ILE A 28 10.64 10.03 -2.13
C ILE A 28 11.77 11.02 -1.83
N THR A 29 11.49 12.31 -1.89
CA THR A 29 12.52 13.35 -1.68
C THR A 29 12.62 13.81 -0.24
N ASP A 30 11.54 13.66 0.53
CA ASP A 30 11.45 14.06 1.92
C ASP A 30 10.31 13.28 2.60
N ASP A 31 10.47 12.97 3.88
CA ASP A 31 9.49 12.35 4.75
C ASP A 31 9.60 13.00 6.14
N SER A 32 8.64 13.87 6.46
CA SER A 32 8.60 14.58 7.73
C SER A 32 8.38 13.68 8.95
N LEU A 33 8.05 12.41 8.74
CA LEU A 33 7.84 11.40 9.79
C LEU A 33 8.95 10.34 9.82
N ALA A 34 10.07 10.55 9.09
CA ALA A 34 11.19 9.62 9.06
C ALA A 34 11.72 9.27 10.46
N ASP A 35 11.64 10.22 11.41
CA ASP A 35 12.07 10.05 12.80
C ASP A 35 11.18 9.08 13.61
N TYR A 36 10.02 8.65 13.08
CA TYR A 36 9.21 7.60 13.70
C TYR A 36 10.01 6.30 13.85
N GLY A 37 10.85 5.98 12.86
CA GLY A 37 11.70 4.79 12.89
C GLY A 37 10.91 3.48 12.97
N ILE A 38 11.26 2.65 13.95
CA ILE A 38 10.62 1.38 14.26
C ILE A 38 10.15 1.45 15.71
N ASP A 39 8.88 1.16 15.96
CA ASP A 39 8.34 1.12 17.33
C ASP A 39 8.66 -0.19 18.06
N GLU A 40 8.25 -0.28 19.33
CA GLU A 40 8.51 -1.43 20.20
C GLU A 40 7.87 -2.76 19.73
N HIS A 41 6.93 -2.69 18.79
CA HIS A 41 6.24 -3.84 18.20
C HIS A 41 6.71 -4.13 16.76
N GLY A 42 7.73 -3.42 16.27
CA GLY A 42 8.21 -3.55 14.89
C GLY A 42 7.40 -2.75 13.87
N GLY A 43 6.49 -1.89 14.32
CA GLY A 43 5.67 -1.04 13.47
C GLY A 43 6.49 0.09 12.84
N ARG A 44 6.17 0.40 11.58
CA ARG A 44 6.78 1.45 10.76
C ARG A 44 5.73 2.11 9.88
N LEU A 45 6.01 3.33 9.42
CA LEU A 45 5.11 4.10 8.55
C LEU A 45 5.32 3.79 7.06
N HIS A 46 4.33 4.11 6.22
CA HIS A 46 4.41 4.03 4.75
C HIS A 46 4.57 2.60 4.23
N ASP A 47 3.58 1.77 4.54
CA ASP A 47 3.61 0.32 4.35
C ASP A 47 3.38 -0.17 2.90
N LEU A 48 4.06 -1.27 2.56
CA LEU A 48 3.97 -2.06 1.32
C LEU A 48 3.65 -3.55 1.57
N LEU A 49 3.35 -3.94 2.80
CA LEU A 49 2.94 -5.30 3.16
C LEU A 49 1.46 -5.54 2.84
N GLY A 50 0.61 -4.58 3.15
CA GLY A 50 -0.83 -4.64 2.85
C GLY A 50 -1.15 -4.43 1.37
N THR A 51 -2.32 -4.90 0.94
CA THR A 51 -2.83 -4.71 -0.43
C THR A 51 -3.61 -3.39 -0.56
N ARG A 52 -4.79 -3.34 0.08
CA ARG A 52 -5.74 -2.22 0.27
C ARG A 52 -7.01 -2.82 0.88
N CYS A 53 -7.78 -2.04 1.63
CA CYS A 53 -9.12 -2.52 2.00
C CYS A 53 -10.00 -2.63 0.74
N ASP A 54 -10.81 -3.68 0.68
CA ASP A 54 -11.61 -4.02 -0.49
C ASP A 54 -13.00 -4.57 -0.12
N PRO A 55 -14.01 -4.40 -0.99
CA PRO A 55 -15.38 -4.82 -0.73
C PRO A 55 -15.54 -6.34 -0.68
N TYR A 56 -14.64 -7.10 -1.31
CA TYR A 56 -14.76 -8.55 -1.43
C TYR A 56 -14.39 -9.25 -0.11
N VAL A 57 -13.29 -8.85 0.51
CA VAL A 57 -12.90 -9.32 1.84
C VAL A 57 -13.93 -8.86 2.88
N ASN A 58 -14.44 -7.64 2.78
CA ASN A 58 -15.50 -7.16 3.68
C ASN A 58 -16.77 -8.01 3.58
N LYS A 59 -17.24 -8.29 2.35
CA LYS A 59 -18.38 -9.17 2.09
C LYS A 59 -18.14 -10.58 2.63
N MET A 60 -16.95 -11.13 2.43
CA MET A 60 -16.57 -12.45 2.95
C MET A 60 -16.63 -12.51 4.48
N LEU A 61 -16.14 -11.48 5.18
CA LEU A 61 -16.06 -11.47 6.64
C LEU A 61 -17.38 -11.10 7.33
N THR A 62 -18.18 -10.24 6.71
CA THR A 62 -19.37 -9.64 7.35
C THR A 62 -20.69 -10.07 6.74
N GLY A 63 -20.69 -10.57 5.50
CA GLY A 63 -21.90 -10.84 4.73
C GLY A 63 -22.55 -9.60 4.10
N GLU A 64 -22.06 -8.39 4.41
CA GLU A 64 -22.65 -7.13 3.97
C GLU A 64 -21.95 -6.56 2.74
N ASP A 65 -22.70 -5.85 1.90
CA ASP A 65 -22.13 -5.09 0.79
C ASP A 65 -21.77 -3.68 1.24
N PHE A 66 -20.50 -3.33 1.11
CA PHE A 66 -20.00 -1.97 1.38
C PHE A 66 -19.04 -1.53 0.29
N HIS A 67 -19.23 -0.31 -0.26
CA HIS A 67 -18.55 0.13 -1.48
C HIS A 67 -17.68 1.39 -1.31
N HIS A 68 -17.35 1.76 -0.08
CA HIS A 68 -16.46 2.90 0.24
C HIS A 68 -15.08 2.46 0.73
N HIS A 69 -14.59 1.33 0.23
CA HIS A 69 -13.22 0.85 0.44
C HIS A 69 -12.22 1.53 -0.49
N CYS A 70 -10.94 1.54 -0.11
CA CYS A 70 -9.84 2.07 -0.93
C CYS A 70 -9.83 1.45 -2.34
N HIS A 71 -10.04 0.14 -2.46
CA HIS A 71 -10.20 -0.52 -3.75
C HIS A 71 -11.31 0.14 -4.59
N SER A 72 -12.53 0.24 -4.05
CA SER A 72 -13.67 0.83 -4.76
C SER A 72 -13.47 2.32 -5.09
N ASN A 73 -12.81 3.06 -4.19
CA ASN A 73 -12.49 4.47 -4.38
C ASN A 73 -11.49 4.66 -5.53
N LEU A 74 -10.42 3.87 -5.58
CA LEU A 74 -9.43 3.90 -6.65
C LEU A 74 -10.02 3.46 -7.98
N THR A 75 -10.81 2.39 -8.01
CA THR A 75 -11.49 1.93 -9.22
C THR A 75 -12.33 3.06 -9.81
N ARG A 76 -13.19 3.70 -9.01
CA ARG A 76 -14.00 4.85 -9.49
C ARG A 76 -13.15 6.03 -9.95
N ALA A 77 -12.02 6.29 -9.30
CA ALA A 77 -11.13 7.39 -9.65
C ALA A 77 -10.43 7.20 -11.01
N VAL A 78 -10.13 5.95 -11.40
CA VAL A 78 -9.41 5.67 -12.65
C VAL A 78 -10.33 5.51 -13.87
N LEU A 79 -11.62 5.20 -13.67
CA LEU A 79 -12.60 5.00 -14.76
C LEU A 79 -12.64 6.16 -15.79
N PRO A 80 -12.64 7.46 -15.40
CA PRO A 80 -12.66 8.57 -16.35
C PRO A 80 -11.43 8.64 -17.27
N HIS A 81 -10.36 7.93 -16.92
CA HIS A 81 -9.10 7.87 -17.68
C HIS A 81 -9.03 6.66 -18.62
N GLY A 82 -10.15 5.94 -18.82
CA GLY A 82 -10.21 4.76 -19.69
C GLY A 82 -9.58 3.50 -19.09
N LEU A 83 -9.28 3.54 -17.79
CA LEU A 83 -8.78 2.40 -17.03
C LEU A 83 -9.93 1.67 -16.34
N THR A 84 -9.64 0.49 -15.83
CA THR A 84 -10.60 -0.44 -15.23
C THR A 84 -10.16 -0.86 -13.83
N GLU A 85 -10.98 -1.66 -13.16
CA GLU A 85 -10.62 -2.30 -11.88
C GLU A 85 -9.32 -3.11 -11.98
N PHE A 86 -9.04 -3.72 -13.13
CA PHE A 86 -7.82 -4.51 -13.35
C PHE A 86 -6.54 -3.68 -13.34
N ASP A 87 -6.65 -2.36 -13.48
CA ASP A 87 -5.52 -1.43 -13.42
C ASP A 87 -5.23 -0.97 -11.98
N VAL A 88 -6.13 -1.27 -11.02
CA VAL A 88 -5.92 -0.99 -9.59
C VAL A 88 -5.09 -2.10 -8.97
N HIS A 89 -3.90 -1.74 -8.50
CA HIS A 89 -2.92 -2.65 -7.90
C HIS A 89 -2.76 -2.42 -6.40
N ASP A 90 -1.88 -3.20 -5.76
CA ASP A 90 -1.52 -3.03 -4.35
C ASP A 90 -0.92 -1.65 -4.11
N VAL A 91 -1.23 -1.06 -2.96
CA VAL A 91 -0.96 0.35 -2.68
C VAL A 91 0.31 0.57 -1.89
N LEU A 92 0.77 1.82 -1.91
CA LEU A 92 1.55 2.37 -0.81
C LEU A 92 0.57 2.91 0.23
N ASN A 93 0.57 2.37 1.45
CA ASN A 93 -0.28 2.83 2.54
C ASN A 93 0.39 4.03 3.24
N ILE A 94 0.25 5.21 2.63
CA ILE A 94 0.83 6.46 3.13
C ILE A 94 0.30 6.76 4.53
N PHE A 95 1.20 7.07 5.48
CA PHE A 95 0.92 7.36 6.90
C PHE A 95 0.37 6.20 7.74
N GLN A 96 0.11 5.03 7.15
CA GLN A 96 -0.30 3.87 7.92
C GLN A 96 0.91 3.31 8.68
N CYS A 97 0.77 3.13 10.00
CA CYS A 97 1.74 2.42 10.82
C CYS A 97 1.34 0.95 10.91
N THR A 98 2.20 0.06 10.41
CA THR A 98 2.02 -1.40 10.50
C THR A 98 3.35 -2.11 10.64
N GLY A 99 3.29 -3.37 11.05
CA GLY A 99 4.44 -4.25 11.14
C GLY A 99 3.97 -5.70 11.14
N LEU A 100 4.90 -6.63 11.12
CA LEU A 100 4.62 -8.01 11.47
C LEU A 100 5.08 -8.22 12.91
N ASN A 101 4.26 -8.83 13.74
CA ASN A 101 4.66 -9.22 15.08
C ASN A 101 5.61 -10.44 15.05
N HIS A 102 6.04 -10.92 16.22
CA HIS A 102 6.96 -12.05 16.33
C HIS A 102 6.42 -13.39 15.78
N ASP A 103 5.11 -13.48 15.54
CA ASP A 103 4.44 -14.65 14.97
C ASP A 103 4.11 -14.47 13.47
N ASP A 104 4.74 -13.50 12.81
CA ASP A 104 4.51 -13.12 11.41
C ASP A 104 3.05 -12.69 11.11
N MET A 105 2.31 -12.23 12.12
CA MET A 105 0.96 -11.70 11.95
C MET A 105 1.00 -10.19 11.73
N TYR A 106 0.18 -9.74 10.78
CA TYR A 106 -0.05 -8.33 10.46
C TYR A 106 -0.90 -7.62 11.52
#